data_AF-A0A0M0J470-F1
#
_entry.id   AF-A0A0M0J470-F1
#
_cell.length_a   1.000
_cell.length_b   1.000
_cell.length_c   1.000
_cell.angle_alpha   90.00
_cell.angle_beta   90.00
_cell.angle_gamma   90.00
#
_symmetry.space_group_name_H-M   'P 1'
#
loop_
_entity.id
_entity.type
_entity.pdbx_description
1 polymer ?
#
loop_
_entity_poly.entity_id
_entity_poly.type
_entity_poly.pdbx_seq_one_letter_code
_entity_poly.pdbx_strand_id
1 'polypeptide(L)'
;MRPTSAVNLVRMQSSMSARAWDINEITPDGSLVQRVEGLTRKTWKFNDLSKDRVQVAVTSEGRPVHADVQLWLGPDWTPFTLKAYSEDGKLRPIQTLVGTRNKAAMIEVRNVGEYEFPFKAASNYAKGAMAKVHSEIPATTSGERCDGGALRSYPLSASAKQLEVVLNTDGKQLNARIELLNAPNNPKQTFEVFTNNGELNSLCVCFETPDAGNTVRIRNLAPVEFPCYIHLNEIM
;
A
#
# COMPACT_ATOMS: atom_id res chain seq x y z
N MET A 1 44.05 7.86 32.67
CA MET A 1 42.64 8.29 32.71
C MET A 1 42.18 8.63 31.31
N ARG A 2 41.38 7.78 30.68
CA ARG A 2 40.57 8.10 29.49
C ARG A 2 39.15 7.63 29.81
N PRO A 3 38.11 8.47 29.69
CA PRO A 3 36.76 8.00 29.88
C PRO A 3 36.28 7.33 28.60
N THR A 4 35.87 6.07 28.72
CA THR A 4 35.18 5.31 27.68
C THR A 4 33.71 5.72 27.71
N SER A 5 33.28 6.59 26.79
CA SER A 5 31.88 6.93 26.63
C SER A 5 31.15 5.80 25.91
N ALA A 6 30.45 4.97 26.67
CA ALA A 6 29.43 4.07 26.15
C ALA A 6 28.28 4.92 25.59
N VAL A 7 28.16 4.97 24.26
CA VAL A 7 27.00 5.56 23.59
C VAL A 7 25.84 4.60 23.80
N ASN A 8 24.98 4.92 24.77
CA ASN A 8 23.69 4.28 24.94
C ASN A 8 22.84 4.56 23.69
N LEU A 9 22.74 3.57 22.81
CA LEU A 9 21.79 3.57 21.70
C LEU A 9 20.39 3.37 22.29
N VAL A 10 19.73 4.47 22.66
CA VAL A 10 18.31 4.45 23.01
C VAL A 10 17.55 3.99 21.77
N ARG A 11 17.08 2.74 21.77
CA ARG A 11 16.03 2.26 20.87
C ARG A 11 14.78 3.10 21.18
N MET A 12 14.60 4.17 20.42
CA MET A 12 13.37 4.93 20.39
C MET A 12 12.35 4.07 19.62
N GLN A 13 11.78 3.07 20.30
CA GLN A 13 10.54 2.43 19.84
C GLN A 13 9.42 3.47 20.01
N SER A 14 9.28 4.37 19.03
CA SER A 14 8.01 5.04 18.85
C SER A 14 7.02 3.96 18.44
N SER A 15 6.14 3.53 19.35
CA SER A 15 4.91 2.87 18.96
C SER A 15 4.11 3.88 18.13
N MET A 16 4.29 3.87 16.81
CA MET A 16 3.43 4.65 15.93
C MET A 16 2.00 4.14 16.16
N SER A 17 1.10 5.04 16.53
CA SER A 17 -0.31 4.69 16.74
C SER A 17 -0.87 4.06 15.47
N ALA A 18 -1.72 3.03 15.63
CA ALA A 18 -2.43 2.41 14.51
C ALA A 18 -3.07 3.49 13.61
N ARG A 19 -2.77 3.45 12.32
CA ARG A 19 -3.29 4.42 11.37
C ARG A 19 -4.66 3.98 10.83
N ALA A 20 -5.45 4.97 10.45
CA ALA A 20 -6.86 4.85 10.07
C ALA A 20 -7.04 4.30 8.62
N TRP A 21 -6.61 3.06 8.37
CA TRP A 21 -6.63 2.44 7.04
C TRP A 21 -8.01 1.93 6.59
N ASP A 22 -8.91 1.68 7.55
CA ASP A 22 -10.21 1.07 7.33
C ASP A 22 -11.14 1.88 6.40
N ILE A 23 -12.05 1.18 5.70
CA ILE A 23 -12.99 1.83 4.78
C ILE A 23 -13.94 2.81 5.50
N ASN A 24 -14.26 2.56 6.77
CA ASN A 24 -15.08 3.44 7.58
C ASN A 24 -14.38 4.77 7.88
N GLU A 25 -13.04 4.82 7.87
CA GLU A 25 -12.28 6.05 8.06
C GLU A 25 -12.28 6.93 6.79
N ILE A 26 -12.39 6.28 5.62
CA ILE A 26 -12.53 6.95 4.32
C ILE A 26 -13.93 7.61 4.20
N THR A 27 -14.95 6.90 4.68
CA THR A 27 -16.37 7.30 4.59
C THR A 27 -17.14 6.88 5.85
N PRO A 28 -17.06 7.67 6.93
CA PRO A 28 -17.71 7.35 8.20
C PRO A 28 -19.23 7.22 8.11
N ASP A 29 -19.83 7.92 7.13
CA ASP A 29 -21.25 7.92 6.82
C ASP A 29 -21.64 6.89 5.73
N GLY A 30 -20.66 6.16 5.18
CA GLY A 30 -20.85 5.22 4.07
C GLY A 30 -21.19 5.85 2.71
N SER A 31 -21.27 7.18 2.60
CA SER A 31 -21.74 7.87 1.39
C SER A 31 -20.85 7.69 0.16
N LEU A 32 -19.56 7.38 0.36
CA LEU A 32 -18.59 7.17 -0.72
C LEU A 32 -18.42 5.70 -1.09
N VAL A 33 -19.05 4.78 -0.34
CA VAL A 33 -18.97 3.33 -0.62
C VAL A 33 -19.70 3.05 -1.93
N GLN A 34 -18.99 2.43 -2.85
CA GLN A 34 -19.58 1.93 -4.09
C GLN A 34 -19.36 0.42 -4.19
N ARG A 35 -20.44 -0.28 -4.54
CA ARG A 35 -20.36 -1.69 -4.93
C ARG A 35 -19.84 -1.81 -6.35
N VAL A 36 -18.84 -2.66 -6.54
CA VAL A 36 -18.19 -2.93 -7.83
C VAL A 36 -18.47 -4.39 -8.20
N GLU A 37 -19.33 -4.58 -9.19
CA GLU A 37 -19.66 -5.91 -9.73
C GLU A 37 -18.47 -6.47 -10.51
N GLY A 38 -18.40 -7.79 -10.67
CA GLY A 38 -17.32 -8.42 -11.46
C GLY A 38 -17.23 -7.86 -12.87
N LEU A 39 -15.99 -7.69 -13.35
CA LEU A 39 -15.66 -7.08 -14.65
C LEU A 39 -16.10 -5.62 -14.83
N THR A 40 -16.59 -4.95 -13.79
CA THR A 40 -16.99 -3.53 -13.82
C THR A 40 -16.00 -2.64 -13.07
N ARG A 41 -16.20 -1.32 -13.14
CA ARG A 41 -15.36 -0.33 -12.48
C ARG A 41 -16.16 0.80 -11.88
N LYS A 42 -15.59 1.44 -10.86
CA LYS A 42 -16.08 2.67 -10.23
C LYS A 42 -14.96 3.69 -10.15
N THR A 43 -15.34 4.97 -10.09
CA THR A 43 -14.38 6.09 -10.12
C THR A 43 -14.71 7.14 -9.08
N TRP A 44 -13.68 7.76 -8.51
CA TRP A 44 -13.76 8.90 -7.60
C TRP A 44 -12.93 10.05 -8.17
N LYS A 45 -13.48 11.27 -8.13
CA LYS A 45 -12.85 12.47 -8.69
C LYS A 45 -12.27 13.35 -7.59
N PHE A 46 -11.07 13.87 -7.83
CA PHE A 46 -10.30 14.66 -6.89
C PHE A 46 -9.76 15.92 -7.56
N ASN A 47 -10.29 17.10 -7.20
CA ASN A 47 -9.95 18.39 -7.83
C ASN A 47 -9.25 19.39 -6.88
N ASP A 48 -8.86 18.97 -5.68
CA ASP A 48 -8.21 19.81 -4.69
C ASP A 48 -6.70 19.63 -4.79
N LEU A 49 -6.03 20.56 -5.45
CA LEU A 49 -4.60 20.51 -5.73
C LEU A 49 -3.74 20.74 -4.46
N SER A 50 -4.33 21.23 -3.37
CA SER A 50 -3.63 21.37 -2.09
C SER A 50 -3.40 20.03 -1.39
N LYS A 51 -4.11 18.98 -1.83
CA LYS A 51 -4.00 17.62 -1.32
C LYS A 51 -3.35 16.73 -2.37
N ASP A 52 -2.34 15.99 -1.94
CA ASP A 52 -1.52 15.20 -2.84
C ASP A 52 -1.70 13.69 -2.64
N ARG A 53 -2.54 13.25 -1.70
CA ARG A 53 -2.74 11.84 -1.37
C ARG A 53 -4.22 11.49 -1.23
N VAL A 54 -4.57 10.36 -1.84
CA VAL A 54 -5.90 9.75 -1.78
C VAL A 54 -5.77 8.36 -1.18
N GLN A 55 -6.64 8.04 -0.23
CA GLN A 55 -6.78 6.70 0.35
C GLN A 55 -7.80 5.91 -0.46
N VAL A 56 -7.51 4.62 -0.65
CA VAL A 56 -8.37 3.66 -1.32
C VAL A 56 -8.49 2.44 -0.42
N ALA A 57 -9.72 2.01 -0.16
CA ALA A 57 -9.99 0.73 0.50
C ALA A 57 -10.95 -0.11 -0.34
N VAL A 58 -10.68 -1.41 -0.43
CA VAL A 58 -11.55 -2.41 -1.06
C VAL A 58 -11.75 -3.57 -0.10
N THR A 59 -13.00 -3.96 0.10
CA THR A 59 -13.37 -5.05 1.02
C THR A 59 -14.49 -5.91 0.42
N SER A 60 -14.56 -7.17 0.87
CA SER A 60 -15.61 -8.13 0.51
C SER A 60 -16.22 -8.75 1.76
N GLU A 61 -17.21 -9.64 1.59
CA GLU A 61 -17.85 -10.36 2.69
C GLU A 61 -17.21 -11.75 2.89
N GLY A 62 -15.88 -11.81 2.95
CA GLY A 62 -15.12 -13.06 3.11
C GLY A 62 -14.77 -13.75 1.78
N ARG A 63 -14.97 -13.04 0.65
CA ARG A 63 -14.71 -13.56 -0.69
C ARG A 63 -13.38 -13.06 -1.24
N PRO A 64 -12.76 -13.78 -2.19
CA PRO A 64 -11.58 -13.28 -2.88
C PRO A 64 -11.83 -11.93 -3.55
N VAL A 65 -10.83 -11.05 -3.52
CA VAL A 65 -10.84 -9.76 -4.21
C VAL A 65 -9.75 -9.76 -5.26
N HIS A 66 -10.13 -9.46 -6.50
CA HIS A 66 -9.21 -9.15 -7.58
C HIS A 66 -9.52 -7.75 -8.08
N ALA A 67 -8.69 -6.78 -7.70
CA ALA A 67 -8.92 -5.37 -7.96
C ALA A 67 -7.75 -4.73 -8.71
N ASP A 68 -8.06 -3.98 -9.76
CA ASP A 68 -7.11 -3.05 -10.37
C ASP A 68 -7.44 -1.64 -9.90
N VAL A 69 -6.43 -0.93 -9.38
CA VAL A 69 -6.52 0.47 -9.00
C VAL A 69 -5.65 1.28 -9.96
N GLN A 70 -6.22 2.34 -10.54
CA GLN A 70 -5.49 3.22 -11.45
C GLN A 70 -5.64 4.68 -11.04
N LEU A 71 -4.56 5.44 -11.24
CA LEU A 71 -4.58 6.89 -11.19
C LEU A 71 -4.64 7.44 -12.60
N TRP A 72 -5.65 8.25 -12.90
CA TRP A 72 -5.75 8.99 -14.16
C TRP A 72 -5.50 10.48 -13.89
N LEU A 73 -4.55 11.06 -14.64
CA LEU A 73 -4.21 12.48 -14.58
C LEU A 73 -4.47 13.11 -15.97
N GLY A 74 -5.72 13.51 -16.21
CA GLY A 74 -6.19 13.90 -17.54
C GLY A 74 -6.72 12.70 -18.36
N PRO A 75 -7.13 12.91 -19.62
CA PRO A 75 -7.87 11.91 -20.40
C PRO A 75 -7.03 10.70 -20.84
N ASP A 76 -5.75 10.89 -21.16
CA ASP A 76 -4.93 9.86 -21.84
C ASP A 76 -3.68 9.45 -21.04
N TRP A 77 -3.68 9.69 -19.73
CA TRP A 77 -2.48 9.45 -18.91
C TRP A 77 -2.77 8.71 -17.60
N THR A 78 -2.23 7.49 -17.52
CA THR A 78 -2.29 6.60 -16.35
C THR A 78 -0.88 6.40 -15.77
N PRO A 79 -0.37 7.33 -14.94
CA PRO A 79 0.98 7.25 -14.41
C PRO A 79 1.17 6.20 -13.31
N PHE A 80 0.10 5.68 -12.71
CA PHE A 80 0.15 4.68 -11.65
C PHE A 80 -0.92 3.61 -11.86
N THR A 81 -0.53 2.35 -11.73
CA THR A 81 -1.41 1.18 -11.72
C THR A 81 -1.02 0.26 -10.57
N LEU A 82 -2.02 -0.34 -9.94
CA LEU A 82 -1.84 -1.29 -8.86
C LEU A 82 -2.80 -2.45 -9.07
N LYS A 83 -2.27 -3.64 -9.30
CA LYS A 83 -3.07 -4.88 -9.26
C LYS A 83 -3.03 -5.42 -7.84
N ALA A 84 -4.19 -5.67 -7.27
CA ALA A 84 -4.33 -6.13 -5.90
C ALA A 84 -5.13 -7.43 -5.88
N TYR A 85 -4.64 -8.38 -5.09
CA TYR A 85 -5.34 -9.63 -4.79
C TYR A 85 -5.43 -9.81 -3.28
N SER A 86 -6.55 -10.32 -2.81
CA SER A 86 -6.73 -10.85 -1.46
C SER A 86 -7.54 -12.14 -1.52
N GLU A 87 -7.09 -13.17 -0.82
CA GLU A 87 -7.82 -14.44 -0.68
C GLU A 87 -9.15 -14.25 0.08
N ASP A 88 -9.15 -13.38 1.09
CA ASP A 88 -10.30 -13.03 1.90
C ASP A 88 -10.32 -11.51 2.11
N GLY A 89 -11.17 -10.80 1.35
CA GLY A 89 -11.30 -9.34 1.42
C GLY A 89 -11.98 -8.80 2.68
N LYS A 90 -12.49 -9.66 3.57
CA LYS A 90 -12.97 -9.26 4.91
C LYS A 90 -11.84 -9.30 5.93
N LEU A 91 -11.05 -10.37 5.92
CA LEU A 91 -9.90 -10.53 6.82
C LEU A 91 -8.69 -9.68 6.40
N ARG A 92 -8.52 -9.49 5.09
CA ARG A 92 -7.39 -8.77 4.48
C ARG A 92 -7.90 -7.81 3.40
N PRO A 93 -8.51 -6.68 3.79
CA PRO A 93 -8.95 -5.68 2.85
C PRO A 93 -7.76 -5.11 2.06
N ILE A 94 -8.01 -4.69 0.82
CA ILE A 94 -7.01 -3.94 0.05
C ILE A 94 -6.99 -2.51 0.58
N GLN A 95 -5.85 -2.07 1.07
CA GLN A 95 -5.67 -0.74 1.66
C GLN A 95 -4.42 -0.09 1.05
N THR A 96 -4.58 1.06 0.41
CA THR A 96 -3.46 1.74 -0.26
C THR A 96 -3.64 3.26 -0.30
N LEU A 97 -2.52 3.97 -0.44
CA LEU A 97 -2.51 5.40 -0.78
C LEU A 97 -2.00 5.60 -2.20
N VAL A 98 -2.61 6.56 -2.90
CA VAL A 98 -2.25 6.96 -4.26
C VAL A 98 -1.93 8.46 -4.28
N GLY A 99 -0.75 8.81 -4.78
CA GLY A 99 -0.32 10.20 -4.97
C GLY A 99 -1.00 10.89 -6.15
N THR A 100 -1.67 12.02 -5.94
CA THR A 100 -2.34 12.77 -7.03
C THR A 100 -1.39 13.72 -7.78
N ARG A 101 -0.14 13.85 -7.32
CA ARG A 101 0.88 14.77 -7.85
C ARG A 101 0.42 16.24 -7.85
N ASN A 102 -0.43 16.63 -6.90
CA ASN A 102 -1.04 17.97 -6.84
C ASN A 102 -1.79 18.36 -8.14
N LYS A 103 -2.32 17.37 -8.86
CA LYS A 103 -3.12 17.56 -10.07
C LYS A 103 -4.57 17.14 -9.81
N ALA A 104 -5.47 17.62 -10.65
CA ALA A 104 -6.79 17.02 -10.77
C ALA A 104 -6.63 15.56 -11.17
N ALA A 105 -7.22 14.67 -10.39
CA ALA A 105 -7.01 13.24 -10.45
C ALA A 105 -8.35 12.50 -10.44
N MET A 106 -8.35 11.34 -11.09
CA MET A 106 -9.42 10.36 -10.96
C MET A 106 -8.81 9.05 -10.51
N ILE A 107 -9.37 8.45 -9.46
CA ILE A 107 -9.03 7.09 -9.06
C ILE A 107 -10.08 6.16 -9.64
N GLU A 108 -9.63 5.18 -10.41
CA GLU A 108 -10.43 4.04 -10.85
C GLU A 108 -10.16 2.85 -9.93
N VAL A 109 -11.22 2.17 -9.53
CA VAL A 109 -11.15 0.81 -8.95
C VAL A 109 -12.00 -0.11 -9.82
N ARG A 110 -11.34 -1.09 -10.43
CA ARG A 110 -11.95 -2.09 -11.32
C ARG A 110 -11.92 -3.46 -10.66
N ASN A 111 -13.04 -4.17 -10.71
CA ASN A 111 -13.10 -5.57 -10.37
C ASN A 111 -12.69 -6.40 -11.59
N VAL A 112 -11.62 -7.18 -11.47
CA VAL A 112 -11.16 -8.10 -12.52
C VAL A 112 -11.47 -9.56 -12.18
N GLY A 113 -12.11 -9.80 -11.04
CA GLY A 113 -12.67 -11.10 -10.67
C GLY A 113 -13.96 -11.40 -11.43
N GLU A 114 -14.44 -12.64 -11.24
CA GLU A 114 -15.65 -13.13 -11.88
C GLU A 114 -16.90 -12.38 -11.39
N TYR A 115 -17.97 -12.46 -12.19
CA TYR A 115 -19.23 -11.75 -11.92
C TYR A 115 -19.83 -12.06 -10.54
N GLU A 116 -19.60 -13.27 -10.01
CA GLU A 116 -20.11 -13.75 -8.73
C GLU A 116 -19.35 -13.23 -7.50
N PHE A 117 -18.26 -12.47 -7.72
CA PHE A 117 -17.39 -11.93 -6.67
C PHE A 117 -17.39 -10.39 -6.65
N PRO A 118 -18.52 -9.76 -6.31
CA PRO A 118 -18.59 -8.31 -6.11
C PRO A 118 -17.81 -7.89 -4.85
N PHE A 119 -17.33 -6.65 -4.84
CA PHE A 119 -16.73 -6.05 -3.65
C PHE A 119 -17.23 -4.63 -3.41
N LYS A 120 -16.96 -4.09 -2.23
CA LYS A 120 -17.19 -2.70 -1.84
C LYS A 120 -15.87 -1.95 -1.92
N ALA A 121 -15.89 -0.76 -2.50
CA ALA A 121 -14.72 0.12 -2.55
C ALA A 121 -15.12 1.54 -2.15
N ALA A 122 -14.19 2.26 -1.53
CA ALA A 122 -14.32 3.69 -1.29
C ALA A 122 -12.97 4.37 -1.47
N SER A 123 -13.02 5.64 -1.84
CA SER A 123 -11.83 6.47 -1.95
C SER A 123 -12.12 7.92 -1.54
N ASN A 124 -11.20 8.52 -0.80
CA ASN A 124 -11.27 9.89 -0.33
C ASN A 124 -9.86 10.45 -0.12
N TYR A 125 -9.72 11.77 0.02
CA TYR A 125 -8.43 12.34 0.42
C TYR A 125 -7.96 11.77 1.74
N ALA A 126 -6.68 11.42 1.82
CA ALA A 126 -6.05 11.03 3.07
C ALA A 126 -6.02 12.24 4.03
N LYS A 127 -6.24 11.99 5.33
CA LYS A 127 -6.31 13.03 6.37
C LYS A 127 -5.33 12.74 7.50
N GLY A 128 -4.87 13.79 8.19
CA GLY A 128 -4.03 13.65 9.38
C GLY A 128 -2.76 12.82 9.14
N ALA A 129 -2.53 11.82 9.98
CA ALA A 129 -1.38 10.90 9.87
C ALA A 129 -1.40 10.09 8.57
N MET A 130 -2.56 9.77 8.01
CA MET A 130 -2.67 9.01 6.76
C MET A 130 -2.04 9.74 5.57
N ALA A 131 -2.15 11.06 5.51
CA ALA A 131 -1.53 11.84 4.43
C ALA A 131 0.02 11.77 4.47
N LYS A 132 0.60 11.47 5.63
CA LYS A 132 2.04 11.51 5.88
C LYS A 132 2.73 10.15 5.78
N VAL A 133 1.99 9.04 5.67
CA VAL A 133 2.54 7.67 5.60
C VAL A 133 3.71 7.56 4.63
N HIS A 134 3.56 8.13 3.42
CA HIS A 134 4.55 8.03 2.34
C HIS A 134 5.91 8.68 2.66
N SER A 135 5.96 9.63 3.60
CA SER A 135 7.18 10.36 3.97
C SER A 135 7.61 10.07 5.40
N GLU A 136 6.66 9.86 6.31
CA GLU A 136 6.91 9.53 7.70
C GLU A 136 7.55 8.15 7.86
N ILE A 137 7.02 7.11 7.20
CA ILE A 137 7.60 5.76 7.29
C ILE A 137 9.05 5.76 6.76
N PRO A 138 9.37 6.32 5.57
CA PRO A 138 10.76 6.41 5.13
C PRO A 138 11.68 7.21 6.05
N ALA A 139 11.16 8.23 6.74
CA ALA A 139 11.94 9.04 7.66
C ALA A 139 12.23 8.34 9.01
N THR A 140 11.38 7.41 9.43
CA THR A 140 11.49 6.75 10.75
C THR A 140 11.92 5.29 10.69
N THR A 141 12.04 4.71 9.50
CA THR A 141 12.51 3.33 9.29
C THR A 141 13.83 3.30 8.52
N SER A 142 14.60 2.23 8.68
CA SER A 142 15.78 2.02 7.85
C SER A 142 15.33 1.50 6.48
N GLY A 143 15.54 2.29 5.43
CA GLY A 143 15.25 1.87 4.06
C GLY A 143 16.25 0.83 3.58
N GLU A 144 15.77 -0.32 3.08
CA GLU A 144 16.61 -1.31 2.43
C GLU A 144 16.55 -1.18 0.91
N ARG A 145 17.72 -1.03 0.28
CA ARG A 145 17.82 -0.98 -1.18
C ARG A 145 17.55 -2.36 -1.81
N CYS A 146 16.65 -2.39 -2.79
CA CYS A 146 16.30 -3.56 -3.60
C CYS A 146 16.56 -3.26 -5.08
N ASP A 147 17.65 -3.81 -5.62
CA ASP A 147 18.03 -3.65 -7.02
C ASP A 147 17.03 -4.34 -7.97
N GLY A 148 17.00 -3.92 -9.23
CA GLY A 148 16.11 -4.50 -10.24
C GLY A 148 16.26 -6.02 -10.37
N GLY A 149 15.13 -6.73 -10.40
CA GLY A 149 15.08 -8.19 -10.42
C GLY A 149 15.31 -8.88 -9.08
N ALA A 150 15.77 -8.16 -8.05
CA ALA A 150 16.05 -8.72 -6.74
C ALA A 150 14.78 -9.08 -5.96
N LEU A 151 14.94 -10.02 -5.04
CA LEU A 151 13.91 -10.49 -4.12
C LEU A 151 14.39 -10.26 -2.69
N ARG A 152 13.50 -9.77 -1.83
CA ARG A 152 13.69 -9.67 -0.38
C ARG A 152 12.53 -10.34 0.33
N SER A 153 12.80 -10.96 1.47
CA SER A 153 11.82 -11.70 2.26
C SER A 153 12.03 -11.39 3.73
N TYR A 154 10.95 -11.05 4.42
CA TYR A 154 10.98 -10.62 5.80
C TYR A 154 9.95 -11.43 6.60
N PRO A 155 10.38 -12.29 7.53
CA PRO A 155 9.47 -12.91 8.48
C PRO A 155 8.92 -11.83 9.41
N LEU A 156 7.60 -11.81 9.62
CA LEU A 156 6.96 -10.86 10.53
C LEU A 156 6.95 -11.41 11.95
N SER A 157 6.90 -10.51 12.93
CA SER A 157 6.68 -10.91 14.32
C SER A 157 5.37 -11.68 14.46
N ALA A 158 5.35 -12.70 15.32
CA ALA A 158 4.11 -13.43 15.65
C ALA A 158 3.05 -12.54 16.33
N SER A 159 3.46 -11.39 16.87
CA SER A 159 2.57 -10.39 17.47
C SER A 159 2.21 -9.24 16.53
N ALA A 160 2.69 -9.23 15.28
CA ALA A 160 2.30 -8.21 14.32
C ALA A 160 0.80 -8.36 14.02
N LYS A 161 0.05 -7.28 14.20
CA LYS A 161 -1.36 -7.18 13.81
C LYS A 161 -1.53 -6.54 12.44
N GLN A 162 -0.65 -5.59 12.14
CA GLN A 162 -0.62 -4.89 10.87
C GLN A 162 0.82 -4.69 10.41
N LEU A 163 1.01 -4.66 9.09
CA LEU A 163 2.26 -4.27 8.45
C LEU A 163 1.97 -3.16 7.45
N GLU A 164 2.60 -2.01 7.63
CA GLU A 164 2.65 -0.99 6.60
C GLU A 164 3.93 -1.13 5.78
N VAL A 165 3.80 -1.08 4.46
CA VAL A 165 4.92 -1.13 3.53
C VAL A 165 4.92 0.11 2.65
N VAL A 166 6.06 0.79 2.61
CA VAL A 166 6.32 1.88 1.66
C VAL A 166 7.45 1.48 0.74
N LEU A 167 7.19 1.50 -0.56
CA LEU A 167 8.22 1.42 -1.59
C LEU A 167 8.33 2.76 -2.31
N ASN A 168 9.53 3.33 -2.33
CA ASN A 168 9.84 4.55 -3.04
C ASN A 168 11.11 4.41 -3.88
N THR A 169 11.39 5.44 -4.66
CA THR A 169 12.57 5.56 -5.53
C THR A 169 13.07 7.00 -5.51
N ASP A 170 14.27 7.25 -6.01
CA ASP A 170 14.81 8.60 -6.20
C ASP A 170 14.30 9.22 -7.53
N GLY A 171 12.98 9.41 -7.64
CA GLY A 171 12.30 10.00 -8.81
C GLY A 171 12.19 9.09 -10.04
N LYS A 172 12.76 7.89 -9.99
CA LYS A 172 12.75 6.88 -11.05
C LYS A 172 11.41 6.12 -11.12
N GLN A 173 11.24 5.28 -12.15
CA GLN A 173 10.09 4.37 -12.19
C GLN A 173 10.15 3.36 -11.04
N LEU A 174 8.98 2.98 -10.52
CA LEU A 174 8.82 1.88 -9.56
C LEU A 174 7.98 0.79 -10.23
N ASN A 175 8.52 -0.42 -10.29
CA ASN A 175 7.80 -1.60 -10.73
C ASN A 175 8.13 -2.75 -9.77
N ALA A 176 7.16 -3.17 -8.96
CA ALA A 176 7.42 -4.11 -7.88
C ALA A 176 6.19 -4.94 -7.53
N ARG A 177 6.42 -6.12 -6.94
CA ARG A 177 5.38 -6.97 -6.37
C ARG A 177 5.66 -7.24 -4.90
N ILE A 178 4.65 -7.06 -4.06
CA ILE A 178 4.64 -7.40 -2.64
C ILE A 178 3.64 -8.53 -2.42
N GLU A 179 4.01 -9.51 -1.61
CA GLU A 179 3.19 -10.67 -1.28
C GLU A 179 3.24 -10.92 0.22
N LEU A 180 2.08 -10.97 0.87
CA LEU A 180 1.93 -11.51 2.20
C LEU A 180 1.70 -13.02 2.09
N LEU A 181 2.62 -13.80 2.60
CA LEU A 181 2.61 -15.27 2.57
C LEU A 181 2.22 -15.82 3.94
N ASN A 182 1.41 -16.87 3.96
CA ASN A 182 1.18 -17.70 5.13
C ASN A 182 1.46 -19.16 4.74
N ALA A 183 2.54 -19.74 5.26
CA ALA A 183 3.18 -20.97 4.77
C ALA A 183 3.98 -20.79 3.44
N PRO A 184 4.86 -21.76 3.09
CA PRO A 184 5.71 -21.64 1.90
C PRO A 184 4.91 -21.47 0.61
N ASN A 185 5.21 -20.41 -0.14
CA ASN A 185 4.64 -20.11 -1.46
C ASN A 185 3.09 -20.05 -1.51
N ASN A 186 2.47 -19.61 -0.42
CA ASN A 186 1.02 -19.48 -0.31
C ASN A 186 0.63 -18.01 -0.08
N PRO A 187 0.52 -17.20 -1.16
CA PRO A 187 0.18 -15.78 -1.06
C PRO A 187 -1.28 -15.58 -0.65
N LYS A 188 -1.46 -14.87 0.47
CA LYS A 188 -2.77 -14.48 1.01
C LYS A 188 -3.24 -13.14 0.51
N GLN A 189 -2.30 -12.26 0.22
CA GLN A 189 -2.57 -10.93 -0.32
C GLN A 189 -1.38 -10.48 -1.17
N THR A 190 -1.63 -9.84 -2.31
CA THR A 190 -0.55 -9.35 -3.17
C THR A 190 -0.86 -7.98 -3.74
N PHE A 191 0.19 -7.19 -3.96
CA PHE A 191 0.14 -5.90 -4.61
C PHE A 191 1.23 -5.86 -5.69
N GLU A 192 0.86 -5.62 -6.94
CA GLU A 192 1.78 -5.41 -8.06
C GLU A 192 1.61 -3.97 -8.55
N VAL A 193 2.63 -3.15 -8.34
CA VAL A 193 2.62 -1.73 -8.67
C VAL A 193 3.46 -1.44 -9.89
N PHE A 194 2.98 -0.53 -10.72
CA PHE A 194 3.79 0.21 -11.67
C PHE A 194 3.51 1.71 -11.54
N THR A 195 4.56 2.52 -11.51
CA THR A 195 4.49 3.97 -11.70
C THR A 195 5.71 4.49 -12.43
N ASN A 196 5.52 5.52 -13.25
CA ASN A 196 6.62 6.17 -13.94
C ASN A 196 7.48 7.08 -13.02
N ASN A 197 7.04 7.33 -11.80
CA ASN A 197 7.79 8.05 -10.77
C ASN A 197 7.40 7.55 -9.37
N GLY A 198 8.30 6.81 -8.73
CA GLY A 198 8.11 6.20 -7.41
C GLY A 198 8.40 7.15 -6.23
N GLU A 199 8.78 8.40 -6.49
CA GLU A 199 8.87 9.45 -5.46
C GLU A 199 7.53 10.17 -5.31
N LEU A 200 6.91 10.54 -6.44
CA LEU A 200 5.60 11.20 -6.47
C LEU A 200 4.43 10.23 -6.24
N ASN A 201 4.64 8.95 -6.57
CA ASN A 201 3.69 7.86 -6.39
C ASN A 201 4.33 6.66 -5.71
N SER A 202 4.99 6.88 -4.57
CA SER A 202 5.43 5.78 -3.70
C SER A 202 4.27 4.82 -3.47
N LEU A 203 4.55 3.51 -3.57
CA LEU A 203 3.56 2.52 -3.16
C LEU A 203 3.46 2.58 -1.63
N CYS A 204 2.27 2.83 -1.10
CA CYS A 204 1.98 2.70 0.32
C CYS A 204 0.82 1.72 0.47
N VAL A 205 1.03 0.62 1.19
CA VAL A 205 0.02 -0.40 1.43
C VAL A 205 0.03 -0.84 2.88
N CYS A 206 -1.11 -1.30 3.36
CA CYS A 206 -1.25 -1.93 4.66
C CYS A 206 -1.72 -3.38 4.49
N PHE A 207 -1.14 -4.28 5.28
CA PHE A 207 -1.55 -5.66 5.42
C PHE A 207 -2.11 -5.86 6.82
N GLU A 208 -3.34 -6.37 6.92
CA GLU A 208 -3.82 -6.99 8.15
C GLU A 208 -3.17 -8.38 8.29
N THR A 209 -2.62 -8.70 9.46
CA THR A 209 -1.93 -9.97 9.73
C THR A 209 -2.67 -10.76 10.82
N PRO A 210 -3.87 -11.30 10.53
CA PRO A 210 -4.67 -12.03 11.51
C PRO A 210 -4.05 -13.38 11.92
N ASP A 211 -3.15 -13.91 11.11
CA ASP A 211 -2.48 -15.19 11.34
C ASP A 211 -1.03 -14.96 11.76
N ALA A 212 -0.54 -15.73 12.73
CA ALA A 212 0.88 -15.70 13.11
C ALA A 212 1.78 -16.30 12.01
N GLY A 213 3.07 -15.96 12.06
CA GLY A 213 4.09 -16.56 11.18
C GLY A 213 3.97 -16.16 9.71
N ASN A 214 3.44 -14.97 9.43
CA ASN A 214 3.40 -14.43 8.07
C ASN A 214 4.81 -14.03 7.60
N THR A 215 5.05 -14.09 6.30
CA THR A 215 6.27 -13.57 5.66
C THR A 215 5.86 -12.59 4.58
N VAL A 216 6.44 -11.39 4.57
CA VAL A 216 6.29 -10.46 3.44
C VAL A 216 7.44 -10.65 2.46
N ARG A 217 7.11 -10.84 1.18
CA ARG A 217 8.05 -11.01 0.08
C ARG A 217 7.92 -9.84 -0.88
N ILE A 218 9.04 -9.21 -1.22
CA ILE A 218 9.09 -8.04 -2.09
C ILE A 218 10.04 -8.33 -3.23
N ARG A 219 9.53 -8.25 -4.46
CA ARG A 219 10.30 -8.42 -5.70
C ARG A 219 10.31 -7.09 -6.46
N ASN A 220 11.50 -6.58 -6.77
CA ASN A 220 11.62 -5.51 -7.74
C ASN A 220 11.50 -6.13 -9.15
N LEU A 221 10.48 -5.72 -9.89
CA LEU A 221 10.19 -6.17 -11.25
C LEU A 221 10.84 -5.28 -12.31
N ALA A 222 11.43 -4.15 -11.91
CA ALA A 222 12.13 -3.26 -12.81
C ALA A 222 13.52 -3.82 -13.22
N PRO A 223 14.09 -3.34 -14.34
CA PRO A 223 15.49 -3.58 -14.69
C PRO A 223 16.47 -3.06 -13.63
N VAL A 224 17.71 -3.53 -13.66
CA VAL A 224 18.74 -3.26 -12.64
C VAL A 224 19.03 -1.77 -12.42
N GLU A 225 18.81 -0.94 -13.45
CA GLU A 225 18.99 0.51 -13.43
C GLU A 225 17.96 1.26 -12.56
N PHE A 226 16.92 0.56 -12.12
CA PHE A 226 15.77 1.09 -11.37
C PHE A 226 15.63 0.40 -10.00
N PRO A 227 16.55 0.68 -9.05
CA PRO A 227 16.39 0.21 -7.68
C PRO A 227 15.21 0.90 -7.00
N CYS A 228 14.62 0.22 -6.02
CA CYS A 228 13.68 0.82 -5.07
C CYS A 228 14.19 0.67 -3.63
N TYR A 229 13.62 1.43 -2.71
CA TYR A 229 13.87 1.31 -1.28
C TYR A 229 12.65 0.75 -0.58
N ILE A 230 12.89 -0.21 0.31
CA ILE A 230 11.88 -0.93 1.08
C ILE A 230 11.85 -0.36 2.48
N HIS A 231 10.68 0.06 2.92
CA HIS A 231 10.43 0.51 4.28
C HIS A 231 9.28 -0.30 4.89
N LEU A 232 9.53 -0.89 6.06
CA LEU A 232 8.58 -1.76 6.76
C LEU A 232 8.30 -1.19 8.15
N ASN A 233 7.02 -1.11 8.52
CA ASN A 233 6.57 -0.72 9.85
C ASN A 233 5.58 -1.76 10.39
N GLU A 234 6.02 -2.57 11.35
CA GLU A 234 5.18 -3.55 12.04
C GLU A 234 4.45 -2.89 13.22
N ILE A 235 3.13 -3.09 13.30
CA ILE A 235 2.26 -2.57 14.35
C ILE A 235 1.75 -3.77 15.17
N MET A 236 1.89 -3.70 16.50
CA MET A 236 1.63 -4.82 17.44
C MET A 236 0.31 -4.75 18.18
#